data_AF-A0A2W6PGI9-F1
#
_entry.id   AF-A0A2W6PGI9-F1
#
_cell.length_a   1.000
_cell.length_b   1.000
_cell.length_c   1.000
_cell.angle_alpha   90.00
_cell.angle_beta   90.00
_cell.angle_gamma   90.00
#
_symmetry.space_group_name_H-M   'P 1'
#
loop_
_entity.id
_entity.type
_entity.pdbx_description
1 polymer ?
#
loop_
_entity_poly.entity_id
_entity_poly.type
_entity_poly.pdbx_seq_one_letter_code
_entity_poly.pdbx_strand_id
1 'polypeptide(L)'
;MAATKPAFNPPGKKGDIIFSVLVKLAALIVLLMLGGIIVSLIISSWPSIQKFGLAFLWTKEWDAPNDIYGALVPIYGTLVTSLMALLIAV
;
A
#
# COMPACT_ATOMS: atom_id res chain seq x y z
N MET A 1 -16.87 45.21 -30.91
CA MET A 1 -15.80 44.19 -31.00
C MET A 1 -16.36 42.91 -30.38
N ALA A 2 -16.90 41.99 -31.19
CA ALA A 2 -17.55 40.78 -30.68
C ALA A 2 -16.49 39.73 -30.35
N ALA A 3 -16.34 39.39 -29.07
CA ALA A 3 -15.44 38.34 -28.62
C ALA A 3 -16.00 36.97 -29.05
N THR A 4 -15.31 36.28 -29.93
CA THR A 4 -15.59 34.90 -30.31
C THR A 4 -15.37 33.99 -29.11
N LYS A 5 -16.47 33.46 -28.55
CA LYS A 5 -16.45 32.47 -27.48
C LYS A 5 -15.75 31.20 -27.99
N PRO A 6 -14.67 30.71 -27.35
CA PRO A 6 -14.02 29.49 -27.81
C PRO A 6 -14.99 28.33 -27.65
N ALA A 7 -15.31 27.66 -28.76
CA ALA A 7 -16.12 26.46 -28.75
C ALA A 7 -15.26 25.31 -28.21
N PHE A 8 -15.54 24.87 -26.98
CA PHE A 8 -14.99 23.64 -26.44
C PHE A 8 -15.59 22.46 -27.21
N ASN A 9 -14.82 21.86 -28.11
CA ASN A 9 -15.26 20.64 -28.78
C ASN A 9 -15.24 19.50 -27.76
N PRO A 10 -16.39 18.87 -27.46
CA PRO A 10 -16.42 17.74 -26.55
C PRO A 10 -15.55 16.62 -27.13
N PRO A 11 -14.82 15.88 -26.27
CA PRO A 11 -14.02 14.76 -26.73
C PRO A 11 -14.89 13.80 -27.54
N GLY A 12 -14.32 13.26 -28.61
CA GLY A 12 -15.04 12.34 -29.47
C GLY A 12 -15.38 11.06 -28.69
N LYS A 13 -16.60 10.54 -28.87
CA LYS A 13 -17.11 9.34 -28.17
C LYS A 13 -16.12 8.15 -28.14
N LYS A 14 -15.29 8.00 -29.19
CA LYS A 14 -14.25 6.96 -29.26
C LYS A 14 -13.11 7.16 -28.25
N GLY A 15 -12.65 8.41 -28.07
CA GLY A 15 -11.60 8.77 -27.11
C GLY A 15 -12.03 8.52 -25.67
N ASP A 16 -13.28 8.88 -25.34
CA ASP A 16 -13.85 8.65 -24.01
C ASP A 16 -13.95 7.16 -23.67
N ILE A 17 -14.33 6.32 -24.65
CA ILE A 17 -14.39 4.86 -24.47
C ILE A 17 -12.99 4.29 -24.20
N ILE A 18 -12.00 4.66 -25.00
CA ILE A 18 -10.62 4.19 -24.83
C ILE A 18 -10.08 4.62 -23.46
N PHE A 19 -10.27 5.89 -23.09
CA PHE A 19 -9.84 6.41 -21.80
C PHE A 19 -10.50 5.66 -20.63
N SER A 20 -11.81 5.47 -20.68
CA SER A 20 -12.54 4.75 -19.62
C SER A 20 -12.07 3.29 -19.47
N VAL A 21 -11.82 2.59 -20.57
CA VAL A 21 -11.29 1.22 -20.54
C VAL A 21 -9.90 1.19 -19.94
N LEU A 22 -9.00 2.10 -20.34
CA LEU A 22 -7.65 2.19 -19.79
C LEU A 22 -7.66 2.44 -18.28
N VAL A 23 -8.48 3.39 -17.81
CA VAL A 23 -8.60 3.69 -16.37
C VAL A 23 -9.13 2.48 -15.60
N LYS A 24 -10.15 1.79 -16.13
CA LYS A 24 -10.69 0.58 -15.50
C LYS A 24 -9.67 -0.56 -15.45
N LEU A 25 -8.90 -0.75 -16.53
CA LEU A 25 -7.83 -1.75 -16.55
C LEU A 25 -6.72 -1.40 -15.57
N ALA A 26 -6.29 -0.14 -15.50
CA ALA A 26 -5.30 0.31 -14.53
C ALA A 26 -5.77 0.05 -13.09
N ALA A 27 -7.03 0.42 -12.77
CA ALA A 27 -7.61 0.15 -11.46
C ALA A 27 -7.66 -1.36 -11.15
N LEU A 28 -8.05 -2.20 -12.12
CA LEU A 28 -8.08 -3.64 -11.97
C LEU A 28 -6.69 -4.23 -11.75
N ILE A 29 -5.68 -3.77 -12.51
CA ILE A 29 -4.29 -4.20 -12.36
C ILE A 29 -3.77 -3.86 -10.97
N VAL A 30 -4.00 -2.63 -10.50
CA VAL A 30 -3.60 -2.22 -9.14
C VAL A 30 -4.30 -3.08 -8.09
N LEU A 31 -5.60 -3.33 -8.24
CA LEU A 31 -6.36 -4.18 -7.32
C LEU A 31 -5.79 -5.61 -7.28
N LEU A 32 -5.52 -6.21 -8.44
CA LEU A 32 -4.92 -7.55 -8.54
C LEU A 32 -3.50 -7.58 -7.97
N MET A 33 -2.72 -6.52 -8.18
CA MET A 33 -1.37 -6.39 -7.65
C MET A 33 -1.39 -6.32 -6.12
N LEU A 34 -2.29 -5.52 -5.52
CA LEU A 34 -2.48 -5.49 -4.07
C LEU A 34 -2.89 -6.86 -3.52
N GLY A 35 -3.86 -7.52 -4.18
CA GLY A 35 -4.26 -8.88 -3.81
C GLY A 35 -3.10 -9.88 -3.89
N GLY A 36 -2.31 -9.82 -4.96
CA GLY A 36 -1.12 -10.65 -5.14
C GLY A 36 -0.05 -10.40 -4.08
N ILE A 37 0.20 -9.14 -3.71
CA ILE A 37 1.12 -8.78 -2.63
C ILE A 37 0.64 -9.35 -1.30
N ILE A 38 -0.65 -9.23 -0.98
CA ILE A 38 -1.22 -9.79 0.26
C ILE A 38 -1.03 -11.32 0.30
N VAL A 39 -1.38 -12.01 -0.78
CA VAL A 39 -1.20 -13.47 -0.88
C VAL A 39 0.27 -13.86 -0.75
N SER A 40 1.17 -13.14 -1.43
CA SER A 40 2.61 -13.35 -1.33
C SER A 40 3.11 -13.17 0.10
N LEU A 41 2.67 -12.13 0.81
CA LEU A 41 3.04 -11.91 2.20
C LEU A 41 2.55 -13.04 3.10
N ILE A 42 1.32 -13.50 2.93
CA ILE A 42 0.78 -14.61 3.74
C ILE A 42 1.63 -15.87 3.55
N ILE A 43 1.96 -16.23 2.30
CA ILE A 43 2.77 -17.41 2.01
C ILE A 43 4.19 -17.26 2.55
N SER A 44 4.84 -16.11 2.31
CA SER A 44 6.22 -15.87 2.74
C SER A 44 6.34 -15.73 4.26
N SER A 45 5.32 -15.20 4.95
CA SER A 45 5.33 -15.02 6.41
C SER A 45 4.88 -16.24 7.20
N TRP A 46 4.23 -17.23 6.56
CA TRP A 46 3.72 -18.43 7.22
C TRP A 46 4.78 -19.21 8.03
N PRO A 47 6.00 -19.47 7.52
CA PRO A 47 7.04 -20.16 8.28
C PRO A 47 7.49 -19.36 9.52
N SER A 48 7.53 -18.02 9.41
CA SER A 48 7.86 -17.14 10.52
C SER A 48 6.79 -17.22 11.61
N ILE A 49 5.51 -17.24 11.23
CA ILE A 49 4.39 -17.40 12.19
C ILE A 49 4.47 -18.77 12.87
N GLN A 50 4.84 -19.84 12.16
CA GLN A 50 5.02 -21.15 12.76
C GLN A 50 6.20 -21.22 13.74
N LYS A 51 7.33 -20.57 13.43
CA LYS A 51 8.55 -20.57 14.27
C LYS A 51 8.41 -19.70 15.51
N PHE A 52 7.80 -18.52 15.39
CA PHE A 52 7.73 -17.51 16.46
C PHE A 52 6.36 -17.44 17.17
N GLY A 53 5.32 -18.02 16.56
CA GLY A 53 3.95 -17.92 17.06
C GLY A 53 3.45 -16.48 17.14
N LEU A 54 2.34 -16.29 17.88
CA LEU A 54 1.78 -14.96 18.16
C LEU A 54 2.66 -14.13 19.11
N ALA A 55 3.54 -14.78 19.87
CA ALA A 55 4.48 -14.12 20.77
C ALA A 55 5.45 -13.19 20.02
N PHE A 56 5.72 -13.46 18.73
CA PHE A 56 6.47 -12.58 17.82
C PHE A 56 6.02 -11.11 17.88
N LEU A 57 4.71 -10.87 17.98
CA LEU A 57 4.12 -9.54 17.93
C LEU A 57 4.33 -8.74 19.23
N TRP A 58 4.47 -9.44 20.36
CA TRP A 58 4.62 -8.82 21.69
C TRP A 58 6.03 -8.97 22.28
N THR A 59 6.91 -9.76 21.66
CA THR A 59 8.29 -9.88 22.14
C THR A 59 9.15 -8.74 21.61
N LYS A 60 9.94 -8.17 22.51
CA LYS A 60 10.95 -7.14 22.21
C LYS A 60 12.34 -7.71 21.96
N GLU A 61 12.52 -9.01 22.20
CA GLU A 61 13.82 -9.67 22.09
C GLU A 61 14.22 -9.82 20.62
N TRP A 62 15.47 -9.46 20.34
CA TRP A 62 16.09 -9.62 19.03
C TRP A 62 17.48 -10.22 19.22
N ASP A 63 17.63 -11.49 18.88
CA ASP A 63 18.85 -12.27 18.96
C ASP A 63 19.01 -13.08 17.66
N ALA A 64 19.63 -12.46 16.66
CA ALA A 64 19.84 -13.07 15.34
C ALA A 64 20.72 -14.35 15.38
N PRO A 65 21.80 -14.43 16.20
CA PRO A 65 22.54 -15.68 16.38
C PRO A 65 21.70 -16.86 16.87
N ASN A 66 20.76 -16.63 17.79
CA ASN A 66 19.89 -17.67 18.34
C ASN A 66 18.54 -17.77 17.63
N ASP A 67 18.40 -17.14 16.47
CA ASP A 67 17.19 -17.18 15.65
C ASP A 67 15.94 -16.63 16.34
N ILE A 68 16.08 -15.73 17.34
CA ILE A 68 14.98 -15.09 18.06
C ILE A 68 14.73 -13.71 17.46
N TYR A 69 13.55 -13.49 16.91
CA TYR A 69 13.18 -12.20 16.33
C TYR A 69 11.86 -11.74 16.94
N GLY A 70 11.80 -10.47 17.34
CA GLY A 70 10.61 -9.83 17.88
C GLY A 70 10.18 -8.64 17.05
N ALA A 71 8.89 -8.54 16.74
CA ALA A 71 8.33 -7.45 15.95
C ALA A 71 7.95 -6.22 16.78
N LEU A 72 7.91 -6.30 18.12
CA LEU A 72 7.41 -5.19 18.94
C LEU A 72 8.25 -3.92 18.77
N VAL A 73 9.58 -4.06 18.68
CA VAL A 73 10.51 -2.92 18.52
C VAL A 73 10.28 -2.15 17.22
N PRO A 74 10.28 -2.79 16.02
CA PRO A 74 10.00 -2.07 14.78
C PRO A 74 8.55 -1.53 14.69
N ILE A 75 7.56 -2.23 15.27
CA ILE A 75 6.18 -1.72 15.35
C ILE A 75 6.11 -0.44 16.17
N TYR A 76 6.76 -0.43 17.34
CA TYR A 76 6.78 0.75 18.20
C TYR A 76 7.45 1.94 17.51
N GLY A 77 8.58 1.71 16.84
CA GLY A 77 9.28 2.77 16.10
C GLY A 77 8.43 3.40 15.00
N THR A 78 7.70 2.60 14.22
CA THR A 78 6.82 3.10 13.15
C THR A 78 5.62 3.88 13.70
N LEU A 79 5.03 3.42 14.81
CA LEU A 79 3.94 4.14 15.47
C LEU A 79 4.40 5.49 16.05
N VAL A 80 5.54 5.51 16.75
CA VAL A 80 6.05 6.75 17.34
C VAL A 80 6.46 7.74 16.26
N THR A 81 7.17 7.30 15.22
CA THR A 81 7.61 8.17 14.13
C THR A 81 6.43 8.72 13.32
N SER A 82 5.43 7.90 13.00
CA SER A 82 4.20 8.39 12.34
C SER A 82 3.41 9.35 13.22
N LEU A 83 3.32 9.11 14.53
CA LEU A 83 2.69 10.03 15.47
C LEU A 83 3.45 11.36 15.53
N MET A 84 4.78 11.33 15.65
CA MET A 84 5.61 12.55 15.63
C MET A 84 5.46 13.31 14.33
N ALA A 85 5.44 12.61 13.19
CA ALA A 85 5.24 13.23 11.88
C ALA A 85 3.88 13.95 11.80
N LEU A 86 2.81 13.32 12.28
CA LEU A 86 1.48 13.94 12.32
C LEU A 86 1.44 15.16 13.24
N LEU A 87 2.04 15.07 14.43
CA LEU A 87 2.08 16.18 15.40
C LEU A 87 2.88 17.39 14.93
N ILE A 88 3.90 17.20 14.08
CA ILE A 88 4.70 18.29 13.52
C ILE A 88 4.02 18.88 12.27
N ALA A 89 3.31 18.05 11.49
CA ALA A 89 2.69 18.46 10.24
C ALA A 89 1.35 19.20 10.43
N VAL A 90 0.63 18.93 11.53
CA VAL A 90 -0.65 19.57 11.89
C VAL A 90 -0.45 20.70 12.91
#